data_AF-A0A8T4D1T3-F1
#
_entry.id   AF-A0A8T4D1T3-F1
#
_cell.length_a   1.000
_cell.length_b   1.000
_cell.length_c   1.000
_cell.angle_alpha   90.00
_cell.angle_beta   90.00
_cell.angle_gamma   90.00
#
_symmetry.space_group_name_H-M   'P 1'
#
loop_
_entity.id
_entity.type
_entity.pdbx_description
1 polymer ?
#
loop_
_entity_poly.entity_id
_entity_poly.type
_entity_poly.pdbx_seq_one_letter_code
_entity_poly.pdbx_strand_id
1 'polypeptide(L)'
;MAEAVSYKISTELPASYMEKLFSFIYTQYLLPQKKRFTNFYRETAGGVPFLSYVVLDAQGKQLLKAEVKGTMPIEIKIVPIDWVVSATAMEEAKQDVVIAVQIFEEHARKSTLYFAWREGEDIVPETIKKQEKSFRRLFLETQILFFVVFIAFGMVIFLALTYLYPEAIWIAPIVLIAVQFVFVFYSANFISRTADWHITQANPAIHLLKYNLPIKEHDDLKQALTRDQVLAIKKEVYDEILAKRGEIDCNAAQKIFGKHGIACQPENMSVKKVNVYELVKTVADKFGFSVPKIVVSNTMIPNAAAAGPSPSRGVVLITTGLLVQLEEDEVLSVLGHEFGHLKGRDPLLLYGLTSAEFLFRFYVLFPLFPFIFSSLLFFVYFWAVMVAIFFIAKFFEARADLTSAIKMGKPNVLAGALEKIGFQRLLYERAPSFRIQEWLGLDPHPPIYFRIGRLEKLEAPEKVKHPLIQSIKDVLAGFRDSI
;
A
#
# COMPACT_ATOMS: atom_id res chain seq x y z
N MET A 1 -5.01 35.94 -6.89
CA MET A 1 -3.89 35.27 -7.58
C MET A 1 -3.87 33.85 -7.08
N ALA A 2 -3.77 32.84 -7.95
CA ALA A 2 -3.34 31.54 -7.44
C ALA A 2 -1.93 31.74 -6.89
N GLU A 3 -1.70 31.42 -5.62
CA GLU A 3 -0.42 31.64 -4.98
C GLU A 3 0.56 30.54 -5.39
N ALA A 4 1.85 30.86 -5.39
CA ALA A 4 2.88 29.85 -5.55
C ALA A 4 2.83 28.89 -4.36
N VAL A 5 2.84 27.59 -4.63
CA VAL A 5 2.80 26.57 -3.57
C VAL A 5 4.11 25.81 -3.55
N SER A 6 4.62 25.58 -2.35
CA SER A 6 5.84 24.80 -2.13
C SER A 6 5.53 23.48 -1.43
N TYR A 7 6.13 22.42 -1.94
CA TYR A 7 5.97 21.05 -1.44
C TYR A 7 7.34 20.46 -1.11
N LYS A 8 7.36 19.48 -0.21
CA LYS A 8 8.54 18.70 0.15
C LYS A 8 8.27 17.23 -0.10
N ILE A 9 9.17 16.56 -0.81
CA ILE A 9 9.11 15.13 -1.06
C ILE A 9 10.24 14.46 -0.28
N SER A 10 9.85 13.58 0.63
CA SER A 10 10.78 12.68 1.32
C SER A 10 11.14 11.51 0.39
N THR A 11 12.42 11.19 0.28
CA THR A 11 12.95 10.11 -0.56
C THR A 11 13.84 9.20 0.26
N GLU A 12 13.79 7.90 -0.02
CA GLU A 12 14.66 6.91 0.62
C GLU A 12 16.05 6.81 -0.03
N LEU A 13 16.30 7.60 -1.06
CA LEU A 13 17.53 7.56 -1.85
C LEU A 13 18.65 8.27 -1.10
N PRO A 14 19.88 7.73 -1.11
CA PRO A 14 21.04 8.45 -0.63
C PRO A 14 21.28 9.74 -1.42
N ALA A 15 21.94 10.72 -0.79
CA ALA A 15 22.34 11.98 -1.45
C ALA A 15 23.11 11.74 -2.77
N SER A 16 23.92 10.67 -2.83
CA SER A 16 24.72 10.29 -4.00
C SER A 16 23.88 9.94 -5.24
N TYR A 17 22.57 9.70 -5.08
CA TYR A 17 21.66 9.36 -6.16
C TYR A 17 20.92 10.59 -6.71
N MET A 18 21.00 11.76 -6.06
CA MET A 18 20.22 12.95 -6.44
C MET A 18 20.51 13.43 -7.87
N GLU A 19 21.78 13.49 -8.27
CA GLU A 19 22.17 13.89 -9.62
C GLU A 19 21.60 12.92 -10.69
N LYS A 20 21.58 11.62 -10.38
CA LYS A 20 21.04 10.57 -11.25
C LYS A 20 19.52 10.64 -11.34
N LEU A 21 18.86 10.86 -10.21
CA LEU A 21 17.42 11.08 -10.14
C LEU A 21 17.01 12.27 -11.02
N PHE A 22 17.67 13.42 -10.90
CA PHE A 22 17.36 14.60 -11.69
C PHE A 22 17.64 14.40 -13.19
N SER A 23 18.72 13.67 -13.51
CA SER A 23 18.98 13.25 -14.89
C SER A 23 17.88 12.33 -15.43
N PHE A 24 17.37 11.40 -14.62
CA PHE A 24 16.27 10.51 -14.98
C PHE A 24 14.97 11.28 -15.19
N ILE A 25 14.58 12.16 -14.25
CA ILE A 25 13.38 12.99 -14.38
C ILE A 25 13.44 13.80 -15.69
N TYR A 26 14.58 14.42 -15.98
CA TYR A 26 14.73 15.18 -17.22
C TYR A 26 14.65 14.30 -18.47
N THR A 27 15.46 13.24 -18.55
CA THR A 27 15.65 12.47 -19.78
C THR A 27 14.55 11.43 -20.05
N GLN A 28 14.07 10.76 -19.01
CA GLN A 28 13.16 9.62 -19.12
C GLN A 28 11.71 9.99 -18.83
N TYR A 29 11.47 11.06 -18.05
CA TYR A 29 10.11 11.47 -17.69
C TYR A 29 9.64 12.70 -18.48
N LEU A 30 10.39 13.80 -18.43
CA LEU A 30 9.99 15.08 -19.02
C LEU A 30 10.18 15.11 -20.55
N LEU A 31 11.40 14.82 -21.03
CA LEU A 31 11.74 14.91 -22.46
C LEU A 31 10.87 14.07 -23.40
N PRO A 32 10.39 12.86 -23.03
CA PRO A 32 9.48 12.09 -23.88
C PRO A 32 8.08 12.71 -23.99
N GLN A 33 7.69 13.57 -23.04
CA GLN A 33 6.35 14.14 -22.90
C GLN A 33 6.27 15.61 -23.39
N LYS A 34 6.91 15.94 -24.52
CA LYS A 34 6.96 17.32 -25.06
C LYS A 34 5.60 17.95 -25.39
N LYS A 35 4.53 17.15 -25.49
CA LYS A 35 3.17 17.66 -25.66
C LYS A 35 2.62 18.30 -24.38
N ARG A 36 3.18 17.95 -23.21
CA ARG A 36 2.75 18.39 -21.88
C ARG A 36 3.78 19.27 -21.17
N PHE A 37 5.07 19.13 -21.50
CA PHE A 37 6.13 19.91 -20.85
C PHE A 37 7.02 20.64 -21.86
N THR A 38 7.47 21.85 -21.50
CA THR A 38 8.40 22.66 -22.30
C THR A 38 9.33 23.51 -21.41
N ASN A 39 10.21 24.30 -22.04
CA ASN A 39 11.10 25.27 -21.39
C ASN A 39 11.92 24.67 -20.24
N PHE A 40 12.59 23.55 -20.53
CA PHE A 40 13.42 22.86 -19.56
C PHE A 40 14.70 23.63 -19.28
N TYR A 41 15.03 23.79 -18.00
CA TYR A 41 16.30 24.32 -17.52
C TYR A 41 16.84 23.42 -16.42
N ARG A 42 18.13 23.11 -16.49
CA ARG A 42 18.81 22.25 -15.53
C ARG A 42 20.15 22.85 -15.17
N GLU A 43 20.45 22.85 -13.88
CA GLU A 43 21.72 23.33 -13.34
C GLU A 43 22.08 22.47 -12.12
N THR A 44 23.37 22.31 -11.85
CA THR A 44 23.83 21.74 -10.57
C THR A 44 24.78 22.75 -9.94
N ALA A 45 24.31 23.44 -8.91
CA ALA A 45 25.07 24.48 -8.20
C ALA A 45 25.42 23.99 -6.79
N GLY A 46 26.70 24.02 -6.44
CA GLY A 46 27.17 23.58 -5.11
C GLY A 46 26.86 22.11 -4.77
N GLY A 47 26.76 21.23 -5.77
CA GLY A 47 26.41 19.82 -5.59
C GLY A 47 24.92 19.53 -5.40
N VAL A 48 24.06 20.55 -5.47
CA VAL A 48 22.59 20.40 -5.41
C VAL A 48 22.02 20.53 -6.81
N PRO A 49 21.40 19.49 -7.37
CA PRO A 49 20.79 19.57 -8.69
C PRO A 49 19.49 20.38 -8.64
N PHE A 50 19.25 21.15 -9.70
CA PHE A 50 18.08 21.98 -9.89
C PHE A 50 17.48 21.71 -11.27
N LEU A 51 16.14 21.69 -11.35
CA LEU A 51 15.39 21.46 -12.57
C LEU A 51 14.19 22.40 -12.58
N SER A 52 13.98 23.11 -13.69
CA SER A 52 12.74 23.86 -13.91
C SER A 52 12.14 23.57 -15.27
N TYR A 53 10.82 23.56 -15.36
CA TYR A 53 10.07 23.30 -16.58
C TYR A 53 8.68 23.93 -16.53
N VAL A 54 8.05 24.07 -17.70
CA VAL A 54 6.70 24.62 -17.85
C VAL A 54 5.72 23.51 -18.25
N VAL A 55 4.57 23.47 -17.61
CA VAL A 55 3.45 22.56 -17.90
C VAL A 55 2.47 23.23 -18.86
N LEU A 56 2.05 22.48 -19.88
CA LEU A 56 1.14 22.91 -20.93
C LEU A 56 -0.26 22.32 -20.74
N ASP A 57 -1.29 23.04 -21.18
CA ASP A 57 -2.64 22.49 -21.33
C ASP A 57 -2.77 21.61 -22.59
N ALA A 58 -3.96 21.04 -22.81
CA ALA A 58 -4.26 20.19 -23.97
C ALA A 58 -4.13 20.93 -25.32
N GLN A 59 -4.18 22.26 -25.31
CA GLN A 59 -4.07 23.15 -26.45
C GLN A 59 -2.64 23.70 -26.63
N GLY A 60 -1.70 23.36 -25.74
CA GLY A 60 -0.31 23.81 -25.78
C GLY A 60 -0.05 25.17 -25.13
N LYS A 61 -1.00 25.74 -24.37
CA LYS A 61 -0.82 26.98 -23.61
C LYS A 61 -0.06 26.71 -22.32
N GLN A 62 0.83 27.64 -21.95
CA GLN A 62 1.58 27.57 -20.68
C GLN A 62 0.67 27.81 -19.49
N LEU A 63 0.58 26.84 -18.58
CA LEU A 63 -0.23 26.92 -17.37
C LEU A 63 0.60 27.27 -16.14
N LEU A 64 1.69 26.52 -15.94
CA LEU A 64 2.40 26.43 -14.66
C LEU A 64 3.90 26.30 -14.88
N LYS A 65 4.69 26.88 -14.00
CA LYS A 65 6.13 26.64 -13.90
C LYS A 65 6.41 25.80 -12.66
N ALA A 66 7.10 24.69 -12.84
CA ALA A 66 7.60 23.86 -11.74
C ALA A 66 9.11 24.06 -11.57
N GLU A 67 9.55 24.23 -10.34
CA GLU A 67 10.94 24.35 -9.93
C GLU A 67 11.22 23.26 -8.88
N VAL A 68 12.20 22.39 -9.15
CA VAL A 68 12.53 21.24 -8.31
C VAL A 68 13.99 21.35 -7.89
N LYS A 69 14.26 21.19 -6.60
CA LYS A 69 15.60 21.29 -6.00
C LYS A 69 15.95 20.02 -5.25
N GLY A 70 17.11 19.44 -5.56
CA GLY A 70 17.58 18.14 -5.07
C GLY A 70 18.18 18.20 -3.67
N THR A 71 17.49 18.85 -2.74
CA THR A 71 17.79 18.79 -1.31
C THR A 71 17.24 17.49 -0.71
N MET A 72 17.55 17.20 0.55
CA MET A 72 16.90 16.14 1.32
C MET A 72 16.15 16.79 2.49
N PRO A 73 14.81 16.87 2.47
CA PRO A 73 13.87 16.40 1.42
C PRO A 73 13.94 17.22 0.12
N ILE A 74 13.46 16.65 -0.99
CA ILE A 74 13.39 17.31 -2.31
C ILE A 74 12.36 18.44 -2.21
N GLU A 75 12.75 19.65 -2.60
CA GLU A 75 11.86 20.81 -2.57
C GLU A 75 11.27 21.07 -3.95
N ILE A 76 9.96 21.29 -4.01
CA ILE A 76 9.24 21.66 -5.23
C ILE A 76 8.55 22.99 -5.00
N LYS A 77 8.60 23.87 -5.99
CA LYS A 77 7.82 25.10 -6.03
C LYS A 77 7.05 25.14 -7.35
N ILE A 78 5.73 25.30 -7.26
CA ILE A 78 4.83 25.40 -8.40
C ILE A 78 4.29 26.82 -8.45
N VAL A 79 4.53 27.49 -9.59
CA VAL A 79 4.16 28.89 -9.81
C VAL A 79 3.16 28.97 -10.97
N PRO A 80 1.94 29.45 -10.75
CA PRO A 80 0.98 29.68 -11.83
C PRO A 80 1.46 30.79 -12.76
N ILE A 81 1.38 30.54 -14.07
CA ILE A 81 1.72 31.51 -15.12
C ILE A 81 0.48 32.31 -15.52
N ASP A 82 -0.71 31.68 -15.46
CA ASP A 82 -1.99 32.29 -15.80
C ASP A 82 -2.90 32.43 -14.56
N TRP A 83 -3.88 33.34 -14.61
CA TRP A 83 -4.81 33.63 -13.53
C TRP A 83 -5.94 32.59 -13.40
N VAL A 84 -6.15 31.77 -14.44
CA VAL A 84 -7.18 30.70 -14.50
C VAL A 84 -6.55 29.31 -14.39
N VAL A 85 -5.77 29.05 -13.34
CA VAL A 85 -5.27 27.69 -13.07
C VAL A 85 -6.15 27.03 -12.02
N SER A 86 -6.68 25.85 -12.35
CA SER A 86 -7.46 25.06 -11.40
C SER A 86 -6.56 24.48 -10.30
N ALA A 87 -7.10 24.33 -9.09
CA ALA A 87 -6.39 23.63 -8.00
C ALA A 87 -5.98 22.20 -8.41
N THR A 88 -6.78 21.55 -9.26
CA THR A 88 -6.48 20.24 -9.83
C THR A 88 -5.21 20.24 -10.68
N ALA A 89 -5.00 21.27 -11.51
CA ALA A 89 -3.80 21.37 -12.33
C ALA A 89 -2.52 21.60 -11.50
N MET A 90 -2.64 22.37 -10.40
CA MET A 90 -1.55 22.54 -9.43
C MET A 90 -1.14 21.20 -8.80
N GLU A 91 -2.14 20.41 -8.39
CA GLU A 91 -1.93 19.12 -7.75
C GLU A 91 -1.36 18.07 -8.73
N GLU A 92 -1.86 18.04 -9.96
CA GLU A 92 -1.32 17.17 -11.02
C GLU A 92 0.16 17.45 -11.30
N ALA A 93 0.57 18.73 -11.28
CA ALA A 93 1.96 19.13 -11.49
C ALA A 93 2.87 18.74 -10.31
N LYS A 94 2.40 18.82 -9.07
CA LYS A 94 3.12 18.29 -7.87
C LYS A 94 3.31 16.79 -8.02
N GLN A 95 2.22 16.08 -8.28
CA GLN A 95 2.22 14.64 -8.41
C GLN A 95 3.10 14.16 -9.57
N ASP A 96 3.26 14.90 -10.67
CA ASP A 96 4.19 14.53 -11.77
C ASP A 96 5.63 14.34 -11.26
N VAL A 97 6.10 15.20 -10.36
CA VAL A 97 7.44 15.08 -9.76
C VAL A 97 7.48 13.91 -8.78
N VAL A 98 6.49 13.80 -7.89
CA VAL A 98 6.37 12.66 -6.95
C VAL A 98 6.44 11.34 -7.71
N ILE A 99 5.72 11.25 -8.82
CA ILE A 99 5.69 10.10 -9.70
C ILE A 99 7.07 9.82 -10.27
N ALA A 100 7.74 10.82 -10.85
CA ALA A 100 9.05 10.61 -11.45
C ALA A 100 10.10 10.16 -10.41
N VAL A 101 10.03 10.70 -9.19
CA VAL A 101 10.83 10.23 -8.05
C VAL A 101 10.51 8.78 -7.71
N GLN A 102 9.24 8.42 -7.57
CA GLN A 102 8.81 7.06 -7.23
C GLN A 102 9.17 6.03 -8.32
N ILE A 103 9.09 6.38 -9.61
CA ILE A 103 9.56 5.51 -10.70
C ILE A 103 11.04 5.22 -10.53
N PHE A 104 11.85 6.26 -10.30
CA PHE A 104 13.29 6.10 -10.13
C PHE A 104 13.61 5.30 -8.86
N GLU A 105 12.91 5.57 -7.75
CA GLU A 105 13.01 4.77 -6.52
C GLU A 105 12.68 3.30 -6.78
N GLU A 106 11.62 2.98 -7.52
CA GLU A 106 11.29 1.59 -7.87
C GLU A 106 12.40 0.92 -8.68
N HIS A 107 13.02 1.65 -9.61
CA HIS A 107 14.19 1.16 -10.35
C HIS A 107 15.39 0.94 -9.42
N ALA A 108 15.68 1.87 -8.52
CA ALA A 108 16.74 1.73 -7.53
C ALA A 108 16.46 0.57 -6.55
N ARG A 109 15.20 0.35 -6.16
CA ARG A 109 14.78 -0.77 -5.30
C ARG A 109 15.08 -2.12 -5.93
N LYS A 110 15.00 -2.25 -7.27
CA LYS A 110 15.38 -3.50 -7.97
C LYS A 110 16.86 -3.83 -7.83
N SER A 111 17.71 -2.83 -7.61
CA SER A 111 19.15 -2.96 -7.38
C SER A 111 19.54 -2.78 -5.90
N THR A 112 18.58 -2.90 -4.99
CA THR A 112 18.83 -2.77 -3.55
C THR A 112 18.69 -4.13 -2.86
N LEU A 113 19.65 -4.45 -2.01
CA LEU A 113 19.60 -5.61 -1.15
C LEU A 113 18.96 -5.22 0.18
N TYR A 114 17.98 -6.02 0.61
CA TYR A 114 17.28 -5.83 1.86
C TYR A 114 17.46 -7.07 2.72
N PHE A 115 17.78 -6.82 3.98
CA PHE A 115 17.93 -7.86 4.99
C PHE A 115 17.13 -7.44 6.20
N ALA A 116 16.30 -8.34 6.69
CA ALA A 116 15.51 -8.12 7.88
C ALA A 116 15.76 -9.26 8.86
N TRP A 117 15.92 -8.93 10.13
CA TRP A 117 16.06 -9.93 11.18
C TRP A 117 15.53 -9.44 12.52
N ARG A 118 15.40 -10.41 13.43
CA ARG A 118 14.95 -10.20 14.80
C ARG A 118 15.96 -10.81 15.76
N GLU A 119 16.28 -10.07 16.83
CA GLU A 119 17.24 -10.55 17.84
C GLU A 119 16.72 -11.83 18.50
N GLY A 120 17.56 -12.87 18.62
CA GLY A 120 17.22 -14.10 19.36
C GLY A 120 16.26 -15.09 18.67
N GLU A 121 15.82 -14.82 17.44
CA GLU A 121 15.10 -15.80 16.61
C GLU A 121 15.94 -16.21 15.40
N ASP A 122 15.63 -17.38 14.83
CA ASP A 122 16.18 -17.78 13.55
C ASP A 122 15.76 -16.75 12.51
N ILE A 123 16.74 -16.24 11.75
CA ILE A 123 16.40 -15.33 10.68
C ILE A 123 15.65 -16.15 9.63
N VAL A 124 14.49 -15.66 9.19
CA VAL A 124 13.66 -16.25 8.14
C VAL A 124 13.97 -15.61 6.79
N PRO A 125 14.30 -16.37 5.72
CA PRO A 125 14.72 -15.78 4.46
C PRO A 125 13.59 -14.97 3.84
N GLU A 126 13.93 -13.90 3.11
CA GLU A 126 12.93 -13.13 2.36
C GLU A 126 12.21 -14.08 1.38
N THR A 127 10.88 -14.13 1.45
CA THR A 127 10.11 -15.00 0.55
C THR A 127 10.08 -14.40 -0.86
N ILE A 128 11.04 -14.79 -1.71
CA ILE A 128 11.14 -14.34 -3.12
C ILE A 128 10.43 -15.29 -4.09
N LYS A 129 9.86 -16.41 -3.62
CA LYS A 129 9.28 -17.44 -4.51
C LYS A 129 8.21 -16.85 -5.42
N LYS A 130 8.42 -16.95 -6.74
CA LYS A 130 7.54 -16.42 -7.80
C LYS A 130 6.11 -17.02 -7.73
N GLN A 131 5.98 -18.24 -7.22
CA GLN A 131 4.69 -18.93 -6.98
C GLN A 131 4.02 -18.51 -5.64
N GLU A 132 4.78 -18.34 -4.56
CA GLU A 132 4.26 -17.79 -3.29
C GLU A 132 3.98 -16.29 -3.39
N LYS A 133 4.64 -15.56 -4.30
CA LYS A 133 4.31 -14.17 -4.63
C LYS A 133 2.89 -14.05 -5.13
N SER A 134 2.38 -14.96 -5.97
CA SER A 134 0.99 -14.87 -6.39
C SER A 134 0.05 -15.13 -5.21
N PHE A 135 0.30 -16.19 -4.43
CA PHE A 135 -0.59 -16.57 -3.32
C PHE A 135 -0.56 -15.58 -2.15
N ARG A 136 0.62 -15.16 -1.65
CA ARG A 136 0.76 -14.16 -0.58
C ARG A 136 0.34 -12.76 -1.05
N ARG A 137 0.60 -12.37 -2.30
CA ARG A 137 0.11 -11.08 -2.85
C ARG A 137 -1.40 -11.09 -3.01
N LEU A 138 -1.97 -12.18 -3.51
CA LEU A 138 -3.42 -12.36 -3.55
C LEU A 138 -4.05 -12.48 -2.15
N PHE A 139 -3.29 -12.82 -1.12
CA PHE A 139 -3.76 -12.90 0.28
C PHE A 139 -3.61 -11.57 1.04
N LEU A 140 -2.59 -10.77 0.69
CA LEU A 140 -2.24 -9.53 1.37
C LEU A 140 -2.76 -8.28 0.64
N GLU A 141 -2.77 -8.26 -0.70
CA GLU A 141 -3.23 -7.11 -1.51
C GLU A 141 -4.71 -7.21 -1.91
N THR A 142 -5.30 -8.42 -1.95
CA THR A 142 -6.71 -8.60 -2.36
C THR A 142 -7.46 -9.54 -1.42
N GLN A 143 -8.68 -9.21 -1.00
CA GLN A 143 -9.52 -10.18 -0.26
C GLN A 143 -10.07 -11.31 -1.19
N ILE A 144 -9.77 -11.25 -2.49
CA ILE A 144 -10.36 -12.09 -3.54
C ILE A 144 -9.94 -13.56 -3.41
N LEU A 145 -8.67 -13.88 -3.12
CA LEU A 145 -8.25 -15.27 -3.01
C LEU A 145 -8.89 -15.98 -1.81
N PHE A 146 -8.99 -15.29 -0.67
CA PHE A 146 -9.78 -15.80 0.45
C PHE A 146 -11.22 -16.04 0.02
N PHE A 147 -11.84 -15.09 -0.67
CA PHE A 147 -13.20 -15.24 -1.17
C PHE A 147 -13.36 -16.47 -2.08
N VAL A 148 -12.43 -16.70 -3.01
CA VAL A 148 -12.44 -17.87 -3.90
C VAL A 148 -12.26 -19.17 -3.10
N VAL A 149 -11.33 -19.22 -2.16
CA VAL A 149 -11.12 -20.39 -1.29
C VAL A 149 -12.36 -20.67 -0.44
N PHE A 150 -12.99 -19.63 0.12
CA PHE A 150 -14.22 -19.75 0.89
C PHE A 150 -15.40 -20.21 0.02
N ILE A 151 -15.50 -19.74 -1.22
CA ILE A 151 -16.51 -20.22 -2.17
C ILE A 151 -16.28 -21.70 -2.48
N ALA A 152 -15.05 -22.10 -2.81
CA ALA A 152 -14.75 -23.48 -3.14
C ALA A 152 -15.01 -24.42 -1.95
N PHE A 153 -14.54 -24.05 -0.76
CA PHE A 153 -14.79 -24.78 0.48
C PHE A 153 -16.29 -24.83 0.82
N GLY A 154 -16.98 -23.70 0.67
CA GLY A 154 -18.43 -23.62 0.87
C GLY A 154 -19.20 -24.49 -0.12
N MET A 155 -18.76 -24.57 -1.37
CA MET A 155 -19.37 -25.43 -2.40
C MET A 155 -19.18 -26.91 -2.05
N VAL A 156 -18.00 -27.32 -1.57
CA VAL A 156 -17.77 -28.69 -1.10
C VAL A 156 -18.69 -29.05 0.07
N ILE A 157 -18.81 -28.16 1.07
CA ILE A 157 -19.73 -28.37 2.19
C ILE A 157 -21.18 -28.43 1.69
N PHE A 158 -21.59 -27.53 0.81
CA PHE A 158 -22.93 -27.49 0.26
C PHE A 158 -23.28 -28.79 -0.47
N LEU A 159 -22.39 -29.27 -1.33
CA LEU A 159 -22.57 -30.53 -2.06
C LEU A 159 -22.60 -31.73 -1.11
N ALA A 160 -21.72 -31.77 -0.11
CA ALA A 160 -21.71 -32.83 0.89
C ALA A 160 -23.00 -32.85 1.72
N LEU A 161 -23.49 -31.70 2.17
CA LEU A 161 -24.76 -31.59 2.90
C LEU A 161 -25.95 -31.99 2.03
N THR A 162 -25.95 -31.59 0.75
CA THR A 162 -27.00 -31.97 -0.20
C THR A 162 -27.03 -33.47 -0.45
N TYR A 163 -25.85 -34.11 -0.51
CA TYR A 163 -25.73 -35.56 -0.71
C TYR A 163 -26.10 -36.37 0.55
N LEU A 164 -25.60 -35.95 1.72
CA LEU A 164 -25.80 -36.67 2.99
C LEU A 164 -27.18 -36.44 3.61
N TYR A 165 -27.77 -35.24 3.42
CA TYR A 165 -29.02 -34.82 4.05
C TYR A 165 -29.95 -34.11 3.04
N PRO A 166 -30.44 -34.81 2.00
CA PRO A 166 -31.25 -34.22 0.94
C PRO A 166 -32.52 -33.52 1.46
N GLU A 167 -33.18 -34.10 2.47
CA GLU A 167 -34.40 -33.53 3.09
C GLU A 167 -34.14 -32.26 3.93
N ALA A 168 -32.87 -31.96 4.24
CA ALA A 168 -32.47 -30.81 5.07
C ALA A 168 -31.66 -29.76 4.30
N ILE A 169 -31.74 -29.76 2.95
CA ILE A 169 -30.99 -28.80 2.12
C ILE A 169 -31.29 -27.34 2.47
N TRP A 170 -32.50 -27.06 2.95
CA TRP A 170 -32.92 -25.74 3.40
C TRP A 170 -32.13 -25.22 4.60
N ILE A 171 -31.38 -26.06 5.32
CA ILE A 171 -30.51 -25.65 6.44
C ILE A 171 -29.07 -25.35 5.94
N ALA A 172 -28.68 -25.85 4.77
CA ALA A 172 -27.30 -25.77 4.28
C ALA A 172 -26.74 -24.33 4.24
N PRO A 173 -27.46 -23.30 3.75
CA PRO A 173 -26.97 -21.92 3.77
C PRO A 173 -26.65 -21.40 5.19
N ILE A 174 -27.46 -21.78 6.18
CA ILE A 174 -27.26 -21.40 7.59
C ILE A 174 -26.00 -22.07 8.15
N VAL A 175 -25.80 -23.37 7.85
CA VAL A 175 -24.59 -24.10 8.26
C VAL A 175 -23.34 -23.47 7.64
N LEU A 176 -23.39 -23.11 6.35
CA LEU A 176 -22.28 -22.46 5.67
C LEU A 176 -21.90 -21.12 6.32
N ILE A 177 -22.89 -20.29 6.62
CA ILE A 177 -22.69 -19.02 7.33
C ILE A 177 -22.08 -19.29 8.70
N ALA A 178 -22.61 -20.24 9.47
CA ALA A 178 -22.06 -20.58 10.79
C ALA A 178 -20.59 -21.04 10.71
N VAL A 179 -20.24 -21.88 9.72
CA VAL A 179 -18.85 -22.29 9.50
C VAL A 179 -17.97 -21.10 9.12
N GLN A 180 -18.41 -20.24 8.20
CA GLN A 180 -17.68 -19.03 7.82
C GLN A 180 -17.49 -18.07 9.00
N PHE A 181 -18.48 -17.95 9.90
CA PHE A 181 -18.36 -17.15 11.11
C PHE A 181 -17.21 -17.60 11.99
N VAL A 182 -17.02 -18.92 12.14
CA VAL A 182 -15.88 -19.49 12.87
C VAL A 182 -14.55 -19.03 12.25
N PHE A 183 -14.44 -19.04 10.92
CA PHE A 183 -13.24 -18.52 10.24
C PHE A 183 -13.02 -17.03 10.48
N VAL A 184 -14.06 -16.19 10.37
CA VAL A 184 -13.95 -14.75 10.63
C VAL A 184 -13.53 -14.50 12.09
N PHE A 185 -14.12 -15.24 13.04
CA PHE A 185 -13.83 -15.12 14.46
C PHE A 185 -12.39 -15.53 14.81
N TYR A 186 -11.86 -16.59 14.18
CA TYR A 186 -10.49 -17.08 14.39
C TYR A 186 -9.46 -16.55 13.38
N SER A 187 -9.85 -15.62 12.50
CA SER A 187 -8.99 -15.04 11.45
C SER A 187 -7.66 -14.51 12.00
N ALA A 188 -7.71 -13.83 13.16
CA ALA A 188 -6.51 -13.32 13.82
C ALA A 188 -5.50 -14.43 14.20
N ASN A 189 -5.99 -15.59 14.64
CA ASN A 189 -5.13 -16.72 14.98
C ASN A 189 -4.54 -17.37 13.73
N PHE A 190 -5.30 -17.41 12.63
CA PHE A 190 -4.81 -17.95 11.36
C PHE A 190 -3.68 -17.07 10.79
N ILE A 191 -3.92 -15.76 10.69
CA ILE A 191 -2.92 -14.79 10.21
C ILE A 191 -1.67 -14.81 11.09
N SER A 192 -1.86 -14.87 12.41
CA SER A 192 -0.74 -14.92 13.34
C SER A 192 0.14 -16.16 13.16
N ARG A 193 -0.40 -17.30 12.72
CA ARG A 193 0.39 -18.53 12.46
C ARG A 193 1.15 -18.50 11.14
N THR A 194 0.68 -17.70 10.18
CA THR A 194 1.31 -17.60 8.85
C THR A 194 2.41 -16.56 8.77
N ALA A 195 2.60 -15.77 9.83
CA ALA A 195 3.60 -14.72 9.88
C ALA A 195 4.99 -15.28 10.25
N ASP A 196 6.03 -14.55 9.86
CA ASP A 196 7.40 -15.01 10.04
C ASP A 196 7.93 -14.70 11.46
N TRP A 197 7.53 -13.56 12.07
CA TRP A 197 7.94 -13.17 13.43
C TRP A 197 6.79 -12.64 14.29
N HIS A 198 6.84 -12.89 15.60
CA HIS A 198 5.83 -12.44 16.58
C HIS A 198 6.37 -11.39 17.54
N ILE A 199 6.01 -10.12 17.36
CA ILE A 199 6.58 -9.02 18.17
C ILE A 199 5.94 -8.97 19.57
N THR A 200 6.80 -8.87 20.59
CA THR A 200 6.41 -8.77 22.00
C THR A 200 7.17 -7.66 22.69
N GLN A 201 6.75 -7.26 23.89
CA GLN A 201 7.44 -6.23 24.67
C GLN A 201 8.89 -6.62 25.01
N ALA A 202 9.15 -7.92 25.26
CA ALA A 202 10.48 -8.43 25.58
C ALA A 202 11.43 -8.43 24.37
N ASN A 203 10.88 -8.53 23.16
CA ASN A 203 11.65 -8.53 21.92
C ASN A 203 10.91 -7.71 20.85
N PRO A 204 11.04 -6.37 20.93
CA PRO A 204 10.11 -5.44 20.28
C PRO A 204 10.58 -4.98 18.89
N ALA A 205 11.83 -5.24 18.52
CA ALA A 205 12.49 -4.58 17.40
C ALA A 205 12.76 -5.51 16.21
N ILE A 206 12.65 -4.93 15.01
CA ILE A 206 13.14 -5.52 13.77
C ILE A 206 14.32 -4.68 13.28
N HIS A 207 15.37 -5.37 12.87
CA HIS A 207 16.55 -4.77 12.28
C HIS A 207 16.45 -4.89 10.77
N LEU A 208 16.67 -3.79 10.08
CA LEU A 208 16.61 -3.67 8.64
C LEU A 208 17.96 -3.17 8.15
N LEU A 209 18.56 -3.89 7.23
CA LEU A 209 19.75 -3.46 6.52
C LEU A 209 19.42 -3.33 5.03
N LYS A 210 19.69 -2.13 4.52
CA LYS A 210 19.54 -1.74 3.13
C LYS A 210 20.94 -1.55 2.55
N TYR A 211 21.23 -2.18 1.43
CA TYR A 211 22.46 -1.95 0.68
C TYR A 211 22.16 -1.61 -0.78
N ASN A 212 22.40 -0.36 -1.17
CA ASN A 212 22.16 0.14 -2.51
C ASN A 212 23.34 -0.21 -3.43
N LEU A 213 23.11 -0.97 -4.49
CA LEU A 213 24.18 -1.24 -5.45
C LEU A 213 24.36 -0.01 -6.37
N PRO A 214 25.60 0.48 -6.61
CA PRO A 214 25.86 1.67 -7.43
C PRO A 214 25.25 1.60 -8.83
N ILE A 215 24.39 2.58 -9.18
CA ILE A 215 23.70 2.65 -10.50
C ILE A 215 24.64 2.88 -11.71
N LYS A 216 25.92 3.24 -11.52
CA LYS A 216 26.79 3.72 -12.61
C LYS A 216 27.13 2.66 -13.69
N GLU A 217 26.75 1.41 -13.43
CA GLU A 217 26.88 0.27 -14.33
C GLU A 217 25.51 -0.35 -14.63
N HIS A 218 24.38 0.33 -14.45
CA HIS A 218 23.07 -0.35 -14.50
C HIS A 218 22.66 -0.88 -15.89
N ASP A 219 23.14 -0.26 -16.98
CA ASP A 219 22.94 -0.80 -18.34
C ASP A 219 23.90 -1.97 -18.65
N ASP A 220 25.10 -1.99 -18.05
CA ASP A 220 26.10 -3.05 -18.17
C ASP A 220 25.86 -4.23 -17.18
N LEU A 221 25.31 -3.97 -15.99
CA LEU A 221 24.98 -4.95 -14.94
C LEU A 221 23.73 -5.78 -15.27
N LYS A 222 22.76 -5.21 -16.01
CA LYS A 222 21.68 -6.01 -16.62
C LYS A 222 22.24 -7.06 -17.59
N GLN A 223 23.39 -6.80 -18.20
CA GLN A 223 24.10 -7.75 -19.04
C GLN A 223 25.03 -8.68 -18.23
N ALA A 224 25.52 -8.25 -17.07
CA ALA A 224 26.54 -8.98 -16.29
C ALA A 224 26.02 -9.85 -15.13
N LEU A 225 24.88 -9.54 -14.50
CA LEU A 225 24.38 -10.24 -13.31
C LEU A 225 22.97 -10.79 -13.53
N THR A 226 22.88 -12.12 -13.63
CA THR A 226 21.61 -12.83 -13.76
C THR A 226 20.78 -12.70 -12.48
N ARG A 227 19.45 -12.80 -12.62
CA ARG A 227 18.50 -12.82 -11.49
C ARG A 227 18.90 -13.84 -10.42
N ASP A 228 19.47 -14.97 -10.84
CA ASP A 228 19.87 -16.06 -9.95
C ASP A 228 21.16 -15.75 -9.17
N GLN A 229 22.11 -15.03 -9.76
CA GLN A 229 23.30 -14.55 -9.05
C GLN A 229 22.95 -13.50 -7.99
N VAL A 230 22.03 -12.59 -8.29
CA VAL A 230 21.52 -11.63 -7.29
C VAL A 230 20.86 -12.36 -6.11
N LEU A 231 20.15 -13.46 -6.38
CA LEU A 231 19.53 -14.30 -5.35
C LEU A 231 20.59 -15.08 -4.53
N ALA A 232 21.65 -15.56 -5.18
CA ALA A 232 22.76 -16.23 -4.49
C ALA A 232 23.52 -15.28 -3.56
N ILE A 233 23.83 -14.06 -4.03
CA ILE A 233 24.45 -13.00 -3.23
C ILE A 233 23.57 -12.67 -2.01
N LYS A 234 22.26 -12.47 -2.23
CA LYS A 234 21.32 -12.25 -1.13
C LYS A 234 21.36 -13.36 -0.09
N LYS A 235 21.41 -14.62 -0.53
CA LYS A 235 21.43 -15.78 0.35
C LYS A 235 22.75 -15.89 1.13
N GLU A 236 23.89 -15.71 0.48
CA GLU A 236 25.21 -15.78 1.14
C GLU A 236 25.41 -14.65 2.15
N VAL A 237 24.97 -13.43 1.78
CA VAL A 237 25.00 -12.28 2.69
C VAL A 237 24.17 -12.59 3.92
N TYR A 238 22.96 -13.08 3.69
CA TYR A 238 22.05 -13.48 4.75
C TYR A 238 22.59 -14.60 5.67
N ASP A 239 23.21 -15.64 5.10
CA ASP A 239 23.79 -16.77 5.83
C ASP A 239 25.03 -16.38 6.67
N GLU A 240 25.85 -15.44 6.20
CA GLU A 240 27.00 -14.93 6.95
C GLU A 240 26.57 -13.95 8.07
N ILE A 241 25.48 -13.20 7.87
CA ILE A 241 24.84 -12.35 8.91
C ILE A 241 24.29 -13.23 10.04
N LEU A 242 23.58 -14.29 9.65
CA LEU A 242 23.05 -15.32 10.53
C LEU A 242 24.13 -15.88 11.46
N ALA A 243 25.32 -16.13 10.93
CA ALA A 243 26.43 -16.71 11.69
C ALA A 243 26.98 -15.79 12.79
N LYS A 244 26.81 -14.46 12.69
CA LYS A 244 27.44 -13.50 13.60
C LYS A 244 26.51 -12.86 14.64
N ARG A 245 25.19 -13.10 14.59
CA ARG A 245 24.20 -12.59 15.57
C ARG A 245 24.40 -11.10 15.95
N GLY A 246 24.76 -10.24 15.01
CA GLY A 246 25.17 -8.87 15.31
C GLY A 246 25.42 -7.99 14.08
N GLU A 247 25.51 -6.68 14.33
CA GLU A 247 25.57 -5.59 13.34
C GLU A 247 26.57 -5.87 12.20
N ILE A 248 26.08 -5.77 10.95
CA ILE A 248 26.99 -5.72 9.81
C ILE A 248 27.57 -4.32 9.73
N ASP A 249 28.88 -4.24 9.85
CA ASP A 249 29.64 -3.14 9.32
C ASP A 249 30.08 -3.42 7.87
N CYS A 250 30.48 -2.37 7.16
CA CYS A 250 30.90 -2.50 5.77
C CYS A 250 32.12 -3.44 5.62
N ASN A 251 32.92 -3.60 6.69
CA ASN A 251 34.06 -4.53 6.72
C ASN A 251 33.61 -6.00 6.70
N ALA A 252 32.58 -6.35 7.46
CA ALA A 252 31.97 -7.67 7.42
C ALA A 252 31.29 -7.92 6.07
N ALA A 253 30.58 -6.92 5.53
CA ALA A 253 29.93 -7.01 4.22
C ALA A 253 30.95 -7.17 3.07
N GLN A 254 32.11 -6.50 3.14
CA GLN A 254 33.17 -6.56 2.14
C GLN A 254 33.67 -7.99 1.89
N LYS A 255 33.70 -8.84 2.92
CA LYS A 255 34.11 -10.26 2.77
C LYS A 255 33.18 -11.07 1.88
N ILE A 256 31.91 -10.65 1.78
CA ILE A 256 30.87 -11.32 1.03
C ILE A 256 30.71 -10.66 -0.32
N PHE A 257 30.53 -9.33 -0.33
CA PHE A 257 30.43 -8.52 -1.54
C PHE A 257 31.67 -8.65 -2.42
N GLY A 258 32.87 -8.73 -1.83
CA GLY A 258 34.13 -8.93 -2.55
C GLY A 258 34.22 -10.26 -3.29
N LYS A 259 33.57 -11.34 -2.81
CA LYS A 259 33.49 -12.63 -3.54
C LYS A 259 32.73 -12.50 -4.85
N HIS A 260 31.84 -11.51 -4.93
CA HIS A 260 31.00 -11.22 -6.08
C HIS A 260 31.42 -9.93 -6.81
N GLY A 261 32.64 -9.42 -6.54
CA GLY A 261 33.22 -8.26 -7.22
C GLY A 261 32.64 -6.90 -6.80
N ILE A 262 31.86 -6.85 -5.71
CA ILE A 262 31.22 -5.63 -5.22
C ILE A 262 32.08 -5.03 -4.10
N ALA A 263 32.53 -3.79 -4.27
CA ALA A 263 33.16 -3.03 -3.20
C ALA A 263 32.08 -2.48 -2.26
N CYS A 264 32.26 -2.68 -0.96
CA CYS A 264 31.40 -2.14 0.08
C CYS A 264 31.70 -0.64 0.26
N GLN A 265 30.67 0.18 0.06
CA GLN A 265 30.71 1.62 0.29
C GLN A 265 29.78 1.96 1.47
N PRO A 266 30.28 2.55 2.57
CA PRO A 266 29.45 2.89 3.73
C PRO A 266 28.26 3.78 3.36
N GLU A 267 28.42 4.71 2.42
CA GLU A 267 27.35 5.59 1.92
C GLU A 267 26.19 4.87 1.22
N ASN A 268 26.39 3.62 0.82
CA ASN A 268 25.38 2.78 0.18
C ASN A 268 24.69 1.84 1.18
N MET A 269 25.18 1.75 2.41
CA MET A 269 24.62 0.92 3.46
C MET A 269 23.81 1.75 4.45
N SER A 270 22.60 1.32 4.77
CA SER A 270 21.76 1.92 5.79
C SER A 270 21.22 0.83 6.71
N VAL A 271 21.34 1.05 8.01
CA VAL A 271 20.83 0.14 9.04
C VAL A 271 19.79 0.89 9.86
N LYS A 272 18.58 0.34 9.95
CA LYS A 272 17.45 0.90 10.68
C LYS A 272 16.97 -0.14 11.69
N LYS A 273 16.96 0.21 12.97
CA LYS A 273 16.33 -0.59 14.03
C LYS A 273 14.96 0.02 14.31
N VAL A 274 13.89 -0.72 14.01
CA VAL A 274 12.51 -0.26 14.19
C VAL A 274 11.89 -0.97 15.37
N ASN A 275 11.48 -0.22 16.40
CA ASN A 275 10.71 -0.76 17.53
C ASN A 275 9.23 -0.90 17.14
N VAL A 276 8.90 -2.03 16.54
CA VAL A 276 7.55 -2.31 16.04
C VAL A 276 6.52 -2.38 17.17
N TYR A 277 6.91 -2.89 18.35
CA TYR A 277 6.03 -2.91 19.52
C TYR A 277 5.59 -1.50 19.93
N GLU A 278 6.53 -0.56 20.02
CA GLU A 278 6.23 0.81 20.44
C GLU A 278 5.38 1.56 19.41
N LEU A 279 5.58 1.31 18.11
CA LEU A 279 4.72 1.85 17.05
C LEU A 279 3.26 1.43 17.25
N VAL A 280 3.02 0.12 17.41
CA VAL A 280 1.66 -0.40 17.60
C VAL A 280 1.08 0.05 18.95
N LYS A 281 1.89 0.08 20.01
CA LYS A 281 1.48 0.57 21.33
C LYS A 281 1.04 2.04 21.29
N THR A 282 1.82 2.89 20.62
CA THR A 282 1.48 4.32 20.44
C THR A 282 0.12 4.51 19.77
N VAL A 283 -0.17 3.71 18.74
CA VAL A 283 -1.47 3.75 18.06
C VAL A 283 -2.57 3.18 18.96
N ALA A 284 -2.33 2.07 19.64
CA ALA A 284 -3.28 1.49 20.59
C ALA A 284 -3.68 2.48 21.69
N ASP A 285 -2.71 3.21 22.25
CA ASP A 285 -2.92 4.23 23.28
C ASP A 285 -3.81 5.38 22.75
N LYS A 286 -3.56 5.88 21.53
CA LYS A 286 -4.40 6.91 20.87
C LYS A 286 -5.83 6.45 20.61
N PHE A 287 -6.01 5.15 20.34
CA PHE A 287 -7.33 4.55 20.14
C PHE A 287 -8.01 4.12 21.45
N GLY A 288 -7.29 4.06 22.57
CA GLY A 288 -7.77 3.56 23.85
C GLY A 288 -7.96 2.03 23.85
N PHE A 289 -7.12 1.31 23.11
CA PHE A 289 -7.18 -0.15 22.96
C PHE A 289 -6.08 -0.84 23.75
N SER A 290 -6.31 -2.10 24.14
CA SER A 290 -5.22 -3.00 24.47
C SER A 290 -4.37 -3.27 23.24
N VAL A 291 -3.05 -3.39 23.40
CA VAL A 291 -2.14 -3.76 22.30
C VAL A 291 -2.57 -5.12 21.72
N PRO A 292 -2.95 -5.20 20.42
CA PRO A 292 -3.32 -6.46 19.78
C PRO A 292 -2.10 -7.35 19.59
N LYS A 293 -2.30 -8.59 19.11
CA LYS A 293 -1.16 -9.42 18.67
C LYS A 293 -0.44 -8.72 17.53
N ILE A 294 0.89 -8.69 17.58
CA ILE A 294 1.71 -8.04 16.56
C ILE A 294 2.52 -9.11 15.85
N VAL A 295 2.43 -9.13 14.52
CA VAL A 295 3.20 -10.05 13.70
C VAL A 295 3.85 -9.33 12.53
N VAL A 296 5.02 -9.81 12.12
CA VAL A 296 5.78 -9.27 10.99
C VAL A 296 5.95 -10.36 9.93
N SER A 297 5.72 -9.99 8.68
CA SER A 297 5.98 -10.83 7.51
C SER A 297 7.22 -10.32 6.78
N ASN A 298 8.19 -11.19 6.54
CA ASN A 298 9.44 -10.84 5.85
C ASN A 298 9.22 -10.85 4.33
N THR A 299 8.60 -9.78 3.85
CA THR A 299 8.37 -9.50 2.43
C THR A 299 8.57 -8.03 2.12
N MET A 300 9.23 -7.74 1.00
CA MET A 300 9.48 -6.37 0.55
C MET A 300 8.27 -5.71 -0.14
N ILE A 301 7.12 -6.39 -0.21
CA ILE A 301 5.87 -5.75 -0.64
C ILE A 301 5.35 -4.91 0.54
N PRO A 302 5.29 -3.57 0.42
CA PRO A 302 4.84 -2.70 1.49
C PRO A 302 3.37 -2.95 1.80
N ASN A 303 3.07 -3.39 3.03
CA ASN A 303 1.70 -3.60 3.46
C ASN A 303 1.56 -3.61 4.99
N ALA A 304 0.38 -3.24 5.47
CA ALA A 304 -0.10 -3.50 6.82
C ALA A 304 -1.53 -4.02 6.73
N ALA A 305 -1.94 -4.86 7.68
CA ALA A 305 -3.31 -5.32 7.75
C ALA A 305 -3.70 -5.57 9.20
N ALA A 306 -4.93 -5.22 9.57
CA ALA A 306 -5.55 -5.68 10.80
C ALA A 306 -6.66 -6.69 10.55
N ALA A 307 -6.74 -7.70 11.43
CA ALA A 307 -7.77 -8.73 11.36
C ALA A 307 -8.24 -9.16 12.76
N GLY A 308 -9.39 -9.81 12.80
CA GLY A 308 -10.04 -10.28 14.01
C GLY A 308 -11.34 -9.55 14.35
N PRO A 309 -12.15 -10.11 15.27
CA PRO A 309 -13.51 -9.62 15.53
C PRO A 309 -13.55 -8.36 16.40
N SER A 310 -12.45 -7.99 17.05
CA SER A 310 -12.37 -6.84 17.96
C SER A 310 -10.91 -6.46 18.24
N PRO A 311 -10.62 -5.25 18.71
CA PRO A 311 -9.26 -4.85 19.09
C PRO A 311 -8.57 -5.81 20.08
N SER A 312 -9.29 -6.29 21.10
CA SER A 312 -8.75 -7.21 22.12
C SER A 312 -8.53 -8.64 21.62
N ARG A 313 -9.12 -9.01 20.48
CA ARG A 313 -8.93 -10.31 19.81
C ARG A 313 -8.36 -10.12 18.40
N GLY A 314 -7.70 -9.00 18.17
CA GLY A 314 -7.15 -8.61 16.89
C GLY A 314 -5.70 -9.04 16.72
N VAL A 315 -5.26 -9.04 15.47
CA VAL A 315 -3.86 -9.11 15.07
C VAL A 315 -3.56 -7.96 14.11
N VAL A 316 -2.37 -7.40 14.23
CA VAL A 316 -1.81 -6.43 13.30
C VAL A 316 -0.61 -7.08 12.63
N LEU A 317 -0.68 -7.20 11.31
CA LEU A 317 0.40 -7.68 10.46
C LEU A 317 1.10 -6.50 9.79
N ILE A 318 2.43 -6.47 9.86
CA ILE A 318 3.27 -5.45 9.24
C ILE A 318 4.30 -6.15 8.35
N THR A 319 4.56 -5.66 7.14
CA THR A 319 5.62 -6.21 6.30
C THR A 319 6.94 -5.47 6.48
N THR A 320 8.06 -6.14 6.26
CA THR A 320 9.38 -5.49 6.26
C THR A 320 9.47 -4.42 5.17
N GLY A 321 8.83 -4.63 4.01
CA GLY A 321 8.70 -3.63 2.96
C GLY A 321 8.04 -2.32 3.42
N LEU A 322 7.01 -2.39 4.28
CA LEU A 322 6.37 -1.19 4.83
C LEU A 322 7.34 -0.40 5.73
N LEU A 323 8.07 -1.10 6.61
CA LEU A 323 9.01 -0.48 7.55
C LEU A 323 10.23 0.14 6.86
N VAL A 324 10.61 -0.40 5.71
CA VAL A 324 11.64 0.15 4.83
C VAL A 324 11.14 1.38 4.11
N GLN A 325 9.92 1.32 3.53
CA GLN A 325 9.44 2.35 2.61
C GLN A 325 8.87 3.59 3.29
N LEU A 326 8.33 3.41 4.50
CA LEU A 326 7.69 4.48 5.25
C LEU A 326 8.55 4.96 6.42
N GLU A 327 8.46 6.27 6.66
CA GLU A 327 8.96 6.89 7.88
C GLU A 327 8.08 6.53 9.08
N GLU A 328 8.59 6.67 10.31
CA GLU A 328 7.87 6.23 11.51
C GLU A 328 6.48 6.88 11.64
N ASP A 329 6.38 8.18 11.36
CA ASP A 329 5.10 8.92 11.38
C ASP A 329 4.10 8.42 10.32
N GLU A 330 4.60 7.99 9.16
CA GLU A 330 3.79 7.41 8.09
C GLU A 330 3.32 6.00 8.48
N VAL A 331 4.20 5.18 9.06
CA VAL A 331 3.84 3.86 9.61
C VAL A 331 2.77 4.00 10.69
N LEU A 332 2.94 4.96 11.62
CA LEU A 332 1.94 5.26 12.65
C LEU A 332 0.57 5.63 12.04
N SER A 333 0.57 6.41 10.96
CA SER A 333 -0.66 6.83 10.29
C SER A 333 -1.36 5.69 9.54
N VAL A 334 -0.60 4.80 8.89
CA VAL A 334 -1.11 3.58 8.26
C VAL A 334 -1.64 2.61 9.32
N LEU A 335 -0.92 2.40 10.42
CA LEU A 335 -1.42 1.62 11.55
C LEU A 335 -2.69 2.24 12.16
N GLY A 336 -2.79 3.57 12.21
CA GLY A 336 -4.01 4.26 12.61
C GLY A 336 -5.20 3.95 11.70
N HIS A 337 -4.98 3.78 10.38
CA HIS A 337 -6.00 3.35 9.43
C HIS A 337 -6.44 1.90 9.72
N GLU A 338 -5.49 0.98 9.91
CA GLU A 338 -5.77 -0.42 10.28
C GLU A 338 -6.55 -0.54 11.61
N PHE A 339 -6.20 0.28 12.60
CA PHE A 339 -6.94 0.37 13.87
C PHE A 339 -8.35 0.95 13.69
N GLY A 340 -8.55 1.80 12.67
CA GLY A 340 -9.85 2.27 12.21
C GLY A 340 -10.78 1.12 11.82
N HIS A 341 -10.26 0.09 11.15
CA HIS A 341 -11.01 -1.12 10.81
C HIS A 341 -11.35 -1.96 12.06
N LEU A 342 -10.38 -2.16 12.96
CA LEU A 342 -10.63 -2.88 14.22
C LEU A 342 -11.68 -2.17 15.09
N LYS A 343 -11.64 -0.84 15.15
CA LYS A 343 -12.62 -0.02 15.87
C LYS A 343 -14.02 -0.17 15.29
N GLY A 344 -14.13 -0.11 13.96
CA GLY A 344 -15.41 -0.24 13.27
C GLY A 344 -15.95 -1.66 13.18
N ARG A 345 -15.12 -2.66 13.47
CA ARG A 345 -15.42 -4.09 13.28
C ARG A 345 -15.80 -4.40 11.84
N ASP A 346 -15.13 -3.77 10.88
CA ASP A 346 -15.50 -3.85 9.46
C ASP A 346 -15.53 -5.27 8.91
N PRO A 347 -14.59 -6.17 9.25
CA PRO A 347 -14.68 -7.55 8.81
C PRO A 347 -16.00 -8.24 9.24
N LEU A 348 -16.52 -7.94 10.43
CA LEU A 348 -17.80 -8.48 10.91
C LEU A 348 -19.00 -7.84 10.19
N LEU A 349 -18.95 -6.52 9.94
CA LEU A 349 -20.02 -5.82 9.22
C LEU A 349 -20.11 -6.28 7.76
N LEU A 350 -18.97 -6.40 7.07
CA LEU A 350 -18.90 -6.92 5.71
C LEU A 350 -19.35 -8.38 5.65
N TYR A 351 -18.93 -9.21 6.60
CA TYR A 351 -19.43 -10.58 6.72
C TYR A 351 -20.94 -10.62 6.95
N GLY A 352 -21.49 -9.74 7.79
CA GLY A 352 -22.93 -9.64 8.02
C GLY A 352 -23.68 -9.24 6.76
N LEU A 353 -23.17 -8.26 6.01
CA LEU A 353 -23.74 -7.80 4.74
C LEU A 353 -23.75 -8.91 3.68
N THR A 354 -22.63 -9.61 3.50
CA THR A 354 -22.53 -10.72 2.51
C THR A 354 -23.37 -11.92 2.93
N SER A 355 -23.44 -12.22 4.23
CA SER A 355 -24.30 -13.29 4.76
C SER A 355 -25.78 -12.96 4.59
N ALA A 356 -26.18 -11.71 4.84
CA ALA A 356 -27.56 -11.26 4.64
C ALA A 356 -27.97 -11.33 3.17
N GLU A 357 -27.10 -10.88 2.25
CA GLU A 357 -27.34 -11.02 0.81
C GLU A 357 -27.46 -12.49 0.41
N PHE A 358 -26.58 -13.36 0.91
CA PHE A 358 -26.62 -14.79 0.58
C PHE A 358 -27.92 -15.46 1.06
N LEU A 359 -28.37 -15.17 2.29
CA LEU A 359 -29.63 -15.67 2.82
C LEU A 359 -30.82 -15.13 2.03
N PHE A 360 -30.84 -13.82 1.75
CA PHE A 360 -31.91 -13.20 0.98
C PHE A 360 -32.00 -13.79 -0.43
N ARG A 361 -30.85 -13.98 -1.07
CA ARG A 361 -30.76 -14.63 -2.38
C ARG A 361 -31.36 -16.03 -2.35
N PHE A 362 -30.99 -16.84 -1.36
CA PHE A 362 -31.40 -18.25 -1.30
C PHE A 362 -32.87 -18.44 -0.88
N TYR A 363 -33.33 -17.75 0.17
CA TYR A 363 -34.67 -17.99 0.74
C TYR A 363 -35.77 -17.11 0.15
N VAL A 364 -35.41 -15.98 -0.48
CA VAL A 364 -36.40 -15.03 -1.02
C VAL A 364 -36.30 -14.93 -2.53
N LEU A 365 -35.15 -14.55 -3.07
CA LEU A 365 -35.04 -14.30 -4.51
C LEU A 365 -35.12 -15.58 -5.33
N PHE A 366 -34.44 -16.66 -4.91
CA PHE A 366 -34.43 -17.91 -5.67
C PHE A 366 -35.84 -18.53 -5.81
N PRO A 367 -36.67 -18.63 -4.75
CA PRO A 367 -38.04 -19.10 -4.88
C PRO A 367 -38.96 -18.16 -5.68
N LEU A 368 -38.82 -16.83 -5.52
CA LEU A 368 -39.68 -15.85 -6.21
C LEU A 368 -39.32 -15.65 -7.68
N PHE A 369 -38.03 -15.78 -8.02
CA PHE A 369 -37.50 -15.47 -9.35
C PHE A 369 -36.56 -16.57 -9.87
N PRO A 370 -37.01 -17.84 -9.95
CA PRO A 370 -36.14 -18.96 -10.32
C PRO A 370 -35.49 -18.79 -11.70
N PHE A 371 -36.18 -18.14 -12.63
CA PHE A 371 -35.67 -17.81 -13.96
C PHE A 371 -34.37 -16.98 -13.94
N ILE A 372 -34.19 -16.08 -12.97
CA ILE A 372 -32.94 -15.30 -12.85
C ILE A 372 -31.77 -16.24 -12.55
N PHE A 373 -31.97 -17.22 -11.67
CA PHE A 373 -30.92 -18.12 -11.19
C PHE A 373 -30.67 -19.33 -12.10
N SER A 374 -31.63 -19.67 -12.96
CA SER A 374 -31.51 -20.75 -13.95
C SER A 374 -31.09 -20.27 -15.35
N SER A 375 -30.76 -18.98 -15.51
CA SER A 375 -30.40 -18.38 -16.80
C SER A 375 -29.11 -17.54 -16.70
N LEU A 376 -28.65 -16.99 -17.83
CA LEU A 376 -27.49 -16.09 -17.87
C LEU A 376 -27.70 -14.79 -17.10
N LEU A 377 -28.94 -14.44 -16.74
CA LEU A 377 -29.23 -13.28 -15.89
C LEU A 377 -28.63 -13.41 -14.48
N PHE A 378 -28.34 -14.64 -14.03
CA PHE A 378 -27.62 -14.87 -12.79
C PHE A 378 -26.29 -14.13 -12.76
N PHE A 379 -25.54 -14.13 -13.87
CA PHE A 379 -24.24 -13.45 -13.94
C PHE A 379 -24.39 -11.94 -13.85
N VAL A 380 -25.43 -11.37 -14.45
CA VAL A 380 -25.74 -9.93 -14.36
C VAL A 380 -26.10 -9.56 -12.92
N TYR A 381 -26.98 -10.35 -12.28
CA TYR A 381 -27.32 -10.19 -10.86
C TYR A 381 -26.08 -10.28 -9.97
N PHE A 382 -25.27 -11.33 -10.15
CA PHE A 382 -24.09 -11.60 -9.33
C PHE A 382 -23.08 -10.46 -9.45
N TRP A 383 -22.81 -9.99 -10.67
CA TRP A 383 -21.90 -8.89 -10.90
C TRP A 383 -22.42 -7.58 -10.30
N ALA A 384 -23.71 -7.27 -10.45
CA ALA A 384 -24.33 -6.09 -9.84
C ALA A 384 -24.24 -6.10 -8.31
N VAL A 385 -24.49 -7.25 -7.68
CA VAL A 385 -24.35 -7.42 -6.22
C VAL A 385 -22.91 -7.27 -5.78
N MET A 386 -21.95 -7.86 -6.50
CA MET A 386 -20.52 -7.71 -6.19
C MET A 386 -20.10 -6.26 -6.26
N VAL A 387 -20.42 -5.54 -7.34
CA VAL A 387 -20.14 -4.11 -7.44
C VAL A 387 -20.76 -3.33 -6.28
N ALA A 388 -22.02 -3.62 -5.91
CA ALA A 388 -22.67 -2.95 -4.78
C ALA A 388 -21.98 -3.22 -3.43
N ILE A 389 -21.60 -4.46 -3.13
CA ILE A 389 -20.92 -4.83 -1.88
C ILE A 389 -19.53 -4.18 -1.80
N PHE A 390 -18.75 -4.24 -2.88
CA PHE A 390 -17.44 -3.61 -2.93
C PHE A 390 -17.53 -2.08 -2.89
N PHE A 391 -18.55 -1.49 -3.49
CA PHE A 391 -18.82 -0.05 -3.37
C PHE A 391 -19.18 0.36 -1.92
N ILE A 392 -19.96 -0.45 -1.21
CA ILE A 392 -20.24 -0.23 0.22
C ILE A 392 -18.94 -0.34 1.05
N ALA A 393 -18.03 -1.27 0.70
CA ALA A 393 -16.75 -1.40 1.39
C ALA A 393 -15.89 -0.12 1.28
N LYS A 394 -16.01 0.64 0.19
CA LYS A 394 -15.35 1.96 0.03
C LYS A 394 -15.75 2.96 1.12
N PHE A 395 -16.95 2.85 1.69
CA PHE A 395 -17.38 3.68 2.82
C PHE A 395 -16.57 3.37 4.09
N PHE A 396 -16.24 2.10 4.32
CA PHE A 396 -15.45 1.67 5.47
C PHE A 396 -13.99 2.10 5.33
N GLU A 397 -13.41 1.98 4.14
CA GLU A 397 -12.07 2.48 3.82
C GLU A 397 -11.95 3.99 4.05
N ALA A 398 -12.88 4.77 3.48
CA ALA A 398 -12.93 6.21 3.71
C ALA A 398 -13.13 6.53 5.21
N ARG A 399 -13.91 5.74 5.95
CA ARG A 399 -14.07 5.93 7.40
C ARG A 399 -12.79 5.60 8.17
N ALA A 400 -12.04 4.58 7.77
CA ALA A 400 -10.76 4.22 8.38
C ALA A 400 -9.73 5.33 8.20
N ASP A 401 -9.62 5.90 6.98
CA ASP A 401 -8.78 7.07 6.70
C ASP A 401 -9.10 8.26 7.61
N LEU A 402 -10.39 8.61 7.68
CA LEU A 402 -10.85 9.72 8.52
C LEU A 402 -10.65 9.43 10.01
N THR A 403 -10.84 8.19 10.45
CA THR A 403 -10.63 7.81 11.85
C THR A 403 -9.15 7.88 12.22
N SER A 404 -8.26 7.47 11.31
CA SER A 404 -6.82 7.65 11.47
C SER A 404 -6.47 9.14 11.57
N ALA A 405 -6.98 9.97 10.66
CA ALA A 405 -6.76 11.42 10.70
C ALA A 405 -7.22 12.04 12.03
N ILE A 406 -8.39 11.66 12.55
CA ILE A 406 -8.93 12.12 13.84
C ILE A 406 -8.04 11.71 15.02
N LYS A 407 -7.58 10.46 15.04
CA LYS A 407 -6.85 9.89 16.19
C LYS A 407 -5.35 10.20 16.18
N MET A 408 -4.76 10.23 14.99
CA MET A 408 -3.35 10.51 14.79
C MET A 408 -3.08 12.01 14.72
N GLY A 409 -4.04 12.81 14.21
CA GLY A 409 -3.92 14.27 14.08
C GLY A 409 -3.05 14.72 12.91
N LYS A 410 -2.70 13.81 11.99
CA LYS A 410 -1.76 14.04 10.88
C LYS A 410 -2.32 13.54 9.53
N PRO A 411 -3.41 14.13 8.99
CA PRO A 411 -4.01 13.68 7.73
C PRO A 411 -3.04 13.72 6.54
N ASN A 412 -2.21 14.76 6.44
CA ASN A 412 -1.22 14.91 5.37
C ASN A 412 -0.13 13.83 5.40
N VAL A 413 0.17 13.28 6.57
CA VAL A 413 1.15 12.19 6.69
C VAL A 413 0.58 10.88 6.16
N LEU A 414 -0.72 10.61 6.41
CA LEU A 414 -1.39 9.46 5.78
C LEU A 414 -1.49 9.63 4.27
N ALA A 415 -1.75 10.86 3.79
CA ALA A 415 -1.77 11.16 2.35
C ALA A 415 -0.41 10.85 1.69
N GLY A 416 0.70 11.31 2.30
CA GLY A 416 2.06 11.00 1.82
C GLY A 416 2.38 9.50 1.84
N ALA A 417 1.92 8.77 2.86
CA ALA A 417 2.06 7.31 2.91
C ALA A 417 1.31 6.61 1.75
N LEU A 418 0.08 7.05 1.45
CA LEU A 418 -0.71 6.55 0.32
C LEU A 418 -0.08 6.90 -1.03
N GLU A 419 0.52 8.09 -1.18
CA GLU A 419 1.28 8.46 -2.37
C GLU A 419 2.45 7.50 -2.61
N LYS A 420 3.21 7.16 -1.56
CA LYS A 420 4.37 6.24 -1.65
C LYS A 420 3.95 4.81 -1.99
N ILE A 421 2.99 4.25 -1.26
CA ILE A 421 2.58 2.84 -1.43
C ILE A 421 1.73 2.66 -2.69
N GLY A 422 0.83 3.60 -2.96
CA GLY A 422 -0.15 3.57 -4.03
C GLY A 422 0.33 4.11 -5.38
N PHE A 423 1.61 4.50 -5.48
CA PHE A 423 2.18 5.19 -6.63
C PHE A 423 1.84 4.54 -7.99
N GLN A 424 1.99 3.21 -8.11
CA GLN A 424 1.72 2.52 -9.37
C GLN A 424 0.25 2.65 -9.79
N ARG A 425 -0.68 2.63 -8.83
CA ARG A 425 -2.11 2.77 -9.10
C ARG A 425 -2.48 4.22 -9.44
N LEU A 426 -1.87 5.19 -8.76
CA LEU A 426 -2.04 6.61 -9.08
C LEU A 426 -1.69 6.94 -10.54
N LEU A 427 -0.69 6.26 -11.11
CA LEU A 427 -0.38 6.38 -12.55
C LEU A 427 -1.55 5.98 -13.44
N TYR A 428 -2.24 4.88 -13.12
CA TYR A 428 -3.38 4.38 -13.89
C TYR A 428 -4.63 5.26 -13.70
N GLU A 429 -4.88 5.72 -12.47
CA GLU A 429 -6.05 6.53 -12.12
C GLU A 429 -6.09 7.92 -12.76
N ARG A 430 -4.94 8.43 -13.25
CA ARG A 430 -4.84 9.74 -13.90
C ARG A 430 -5.52 9.81 -15.26
N ALA A 431 -5.63 8.68 -15.96
CA ALA A 431 -6.27 8.65 -17.26
C ALA A 431 -7.80 8.78 -17.13
N PRO A 432 -8.45 9.78 -17.77
CA PRO A 432 -9.89 10.03 -17.62
C PRO A 432 -10.77 8.82 -17.93
N SER A 433 -10.35 7.96 -18.87
CA SER A 433 -11.07 6.75 -19.26
C SER A 433 -11.20 5.71 -18.14
N PHE A 434 -10.37 5.79 -17.10
CA PHE A 434 -10.34 4.80 -16.02
C PHE A 434 -10.99 5.28 -14.72
N ARG A 435 -11.41 6.56 -14.63
CA ARG A 435 -11.95 7.13 -13.39
C ARG A 435 -13.20 6.38 -12.91
N ILE A 436 -14.19 6.18 -13.78
CA ILE A 436 -15.44 5.45 -13.43
C ILE A 436 -15.16 3.96 -13.16
N GLN A 437 -14.26 3.35 -13.96
CA GLN A 437 -13.95 1.93 -13.84
C GLN A 437 -13.32 1.59 -12.47
N GLU A 438 -12.48 2.46 -11.92
CA GLU A 438 -11.88 2.27 -10.59
C GLU A 438 -12.92 2.35 -9.46
N TRP A 439 -13.94 3.19 -9.62
CA TRP A 439 -15.05 3.26 -8.66
C TRP A 439 -15.95 2.02 -8.70
N LEU A 440 -16.18 1.44 -9.87
CA LEU A 440 -17.02 0.25 -10.04
C LEU A 440 -16.25 -1.07 -10.01
N GLY A 441 -14.93 -1.02 -9.84
CA GLY A 441 -14.08 -2.20 -9.73
C GLY A 441 -14.36 -3.02 -8.47
N LEU A 442 -14.03 -4.31 -8.53
CA LEU A 442 -14.11 -5.24 -7.39
C LEU A 442 -12.94 -5.03 -6.42
N ASP A 443 -12.83 -3.80 -5.94
CA ASP A 443 -11.81 -3.36 -5.00
C ASP A 443 -12.49 -2.57 -3.87
N PRO A 444 -12.27 -2.95 -2.59
CA PRO A 444 -12.88 -2.22 -1.48
C PRO A 444 -12.32 -0.81 -1.35
N HIS A 445 -11.15 -0.49 -1.90
CA HIS A 445 -10.54 0.82 -1.79
C HIS A 445 -11.14 1.81 -2.78
N PRO A 446 -11.56 3.01 -2.34
CA PRO A 446 -11.77 4.14 -3.24
C PRO A 446 -10.49 4.44 -4.02
N PRO A 447 -10.59 5.10 -5.19
CA PRO A 447 -9.41 5.54 -5.93
C PRO A 447 -8.45 6.32 -5.03
N ILE A 448 -7.15 6.08 -5.18
CA ILE A 448 -6.10 6.64 -4.33
C ILE A 448 -6.07 8.17 -4.47
N TYR A 449 -6.26 8.71 -5.68
CA TYR A 449 -6.34 10.17 -5.88
C TYR A 449 -7.43 10.82 -5.01
N PHE A 450 -8.57 10.13 -4.87
CA PHE A 450 -9.69 10.61 -4.05
C PHE A 450 -9.34 10.55 -2.57
N ARG A 451 -8.71 9.46 -2.10
CA ARG A 451 -8.29 9.31 -0.70
C ARG A 451 -7.28 10.39 -0.30
N ILE A 452 -6.25 10.60 -1.12
CA ILE A 452 -5.22 11.64 -0.91
C ILE A 452 -5.86 13.02 -0.88
N GLY A 453 -6.60 13.38 -1.95
CA GLY A 453 -7.20 14.71 -2.05
C GLY A 453 -8.23 14.99 -0.95
N ARG A 454 -8.89 13.95 -0.42
CA ARG A 454 -9.75 14.08 0.76
C ARG A 454 -8.94 14.35 2.02
N LEU A 455 -7.85 13.63 2.26
CA LEU A 455 -6.99 13.82 3.43
C LEU A 455 -6.32 15.19 3.43
N GLU A 456 -5.81 15.66 2.30
CA GLU A 456 -5.15 16.96 2.19
C GLU A 456 -6.10 18.15 2.43
N LYS A 457 -7.39 17.98 2.16
CA LYS A 457 -8.43 19.00 2.39
C LYS A 457 -9.01 18.96 3.81
N LEU A 458 -8.63 18.00 4.66
CA LEU A 458 -9.18 17.90 6.01
C LEU A 458 -8.57 18.96 6.93
N GLU A 459 -9.26 20.08 7.06
CA GLU A 459 -8.99 21.09 8.09
C GLU A 459 -9.76 20.71 9.37
N ALA A 460 -9.05 20.40 10.46
CA ALA A 460 -9.61 20.04 11.77
C ALA A 460 -10.47 18.73 11.79
N PRO A 461 -9.87 17.56 11.54
CA PRO A 461 -10.59 16.28 11.47
C PRO A 461 -11.38 15.95 12.75
N GLU A 462 -10.90 16.37 13.92
CA GLU A 462 -11.52 16.17 15.23
C GLU A 462 -12.94 16.76 15.36
N LYS A 463 -13.33 17.70 14.48
CA LYS A 463 -14.69 18.27 14.47
C LYS A 463 -15.74 17.32 13.88
N VAL A 464 -15.33 16.25 13.20
CA VAL A 464 -16.26 15.31 12.58
C VAL A 464 -16.90 14.39 13.62
N LYS A 465 -18.19 14.61 13.92
CA LYS A 465 -18.95 13.84 14.91
C LYS A 465 -19.30 12.41 14.47
N HIS A 466 -19.59 12.21 13.18
CA HIS A 466 -20.03 10.92 12.62
C HIS A 466 -19.15 10.51 11.44
N PRO A 467 -18.02 9.83 11.68
CA PRO A 467 -17.05 9.49 10.64
C PRO A 467 -17.67 8.67 9.49
N LEU A 468 -18.55 7.71 9.79
CA LEU A 468 -19.16 6.87 8.75
C LEU A 468 -20.09 7.66 7.83
N ILE A 469 -20.95 8.52 8.41
CA ILE A 469 -21.89 9.33 7.64
C ILE A 469 -21.14 10.32 6.74
N GLN A 470 -20.07 10.94 7.28
CA GLN A 470 -19.23 11.83 6.49
C GLN A 470 -18.56 11.08 5.33
N SER A 471 -17.96 9.91 5.60
CA SER A 471 -17.35 9.08 4.57
C SER A 471 -18.32 8.63 3.49
N ILE A 472 -19.57 8.28 3.82
CA ILE A 472 -20.59 7.95 2.83
C ILE A 472 -20.85 9.15 1.91
N LYS A 473 -21.05 10.35 2.48
CA LYS A 473 -21.27 11.57 1.69
C LYS A 473 -20.09 11.89 0.78
N ASP A 474 -18.87 11.80 1.31
CA ASP A 474 -17.65 12.08 0.56
C ASP A 474 -17.46 11.09 -0.60
N VAL A 475 -17.67 9.79 -0.37
CA VAL A 475 -17.55 8.75 -1.40
C VAL A 475 -18.59 8.92 -2.50
N LEU A 476 -19.85 9.20 -2.13
CA LEU A 476 -20.91 9.45 -3.12
C LEU A 476 -20.65 10.70 -3.95
N ALA A 477 -20.14 11.77 -3.33
CA ALA A 477 -19.72 12.98 -4.04
C ALA A 477 -18.54 12.69 -4.98
N GLY A 478 -17.50 12.02 -4.50
CA GLY A 478 -16.32 11.65 -5.30
C GLY A 478 -16.64 10.74 -6.48
N PHE A 479 -17.60 9.80 -6.31
CA PHE A 479 -18.10 8.99 -7.41
C PHE A 479 -18.89 9.83 -8.42
N ARG A 480 -19.76 10.73 -7.96
CA ARG A 480 -20.50 11.64 -8.84
C ARG A 480 -19.57 12.54 -9.66
N ASP A 481 -18.49 13.05 -9.05
CA ASP A 481 -17.49 13.89 -9.73
C ASP A 481 -16.66 13.11 -10.77
N SER A 482 -16.73 11.77 -10.76
CA SER A 482 -16.04 10.91 -11.72
C SER A 482 -16.86 10.60 -12.97
N ILE A 483 -18.18 10.83 -12.93
CA ILE A 483 -19.14 10.67 -14.04
C ILE A 483 -19.23 11.98 -14.82
#